data_AF-H3BY70-F1
#
_entry.id   AF-H3BY70-F1
#
_cell.length_a   1.000
_cell.length_b   1.000
_cell.length_c   1.000
_cell.angle_alpha   90.00
_cell.angle_beta   90.00
_cell.angle_gamma   90.00
#
_symmetry.space_group_name_H-M   'P 1'
#
loop_
_entity.id
_entity.type
_entity.pdbx_description
1 polymer ?
#
loop_
_entity_poly.entity_id
_entity_poly.type
_entity_poly.pdbx_seq_one_letter_code
_entity_poly.pdbx_strand_id
1 'polypeptide(L)' 'RCASVLPATVKYLSSQPSGPPKRPLNGYMRYVLQQQPMVSKQFPDSKSVDIIRKIAQQWRTMSPEQKQVF' A
#
# COMPACT_ATOMS: atom_id res chain seq x y z
N ARG A 1 8.26 -6.77 42.09
CA ARG A 1 7.81 -5.90 40.97
C ARG A 1 8.34 -6.54 39.68
N CYS A 2 7.58 -7.46 39.08
CA CYS A 2 8.00 -8.18 37.88
C CYS A 2 7.67 -7.32 36.66
N ALA A 3 8.70 -6.83 35.98
CA ALA A 3 8.53 -6.14 34.70
C ALA A 3 8.38 -7.20 33.60
N SER A 4 7.14 -7.54 33.26
CA SER A 4 6.82 -8.31 32.05
C SER A 4 6.99 -7.39 30.84
N VAL A 5 8.19 -7.41 30.27
CA VAL A 5 8.44 -6.84 28.94
C VAL A 5 7.66 -7.70 27.94
N LEU A 6 6.51 -7.22 27.48
CA LEU A 6 5.77 -7.88 26.42
C LEU A 6 6.61 -7.80 25.13
N PRO A 7 6.97 -8.94 24.50
CA PRO A 7 7.62 -8.91 23.21
C PRO A 7 6.64 -8.35 22.18
N ALA A 8 7.13 -7.45 21.32
CA ALA A 8 6.39 -6.89 20.20
C ALA A 8 5.69 -8.02 19.43
N THR A 9 4.37 -7.97 19.36
CA THR A 9 3.53 -8.95 18.67
C THR A 9 3.97 -9.06 17.21
N VAL A 10 4.83 -10.04 16.92
CA VAL A 10 4.89 -10.69 15.61
C VAL A 10 3.49 -11.24 15.41
N LYS A 11 2.69 -10.56 14.58
CA LYS A 11 1.38 -11.08 14.15
C LYS A 11 1.66 -12.31 13.29
N TYR A 12 1.72 -13.44 13.98
CA TYR A 12 1.66 -14.78 13.42
C TYR A 12 0.55 -14.82 12.38
N LEU A 13 0.86 -15.41 11.24
CA LEU A 13 0.03 -15.58 10.08
C LEU A 13 -1.19 -16.46 10.44
N SER A 14 -2.20 -15.88 11.10
CA SER A 14 -3.46 -16.59 11.36
C SER A 14 -4.18 -16.76 10.03
N SER A 15 -4.15 -17.98 9.49
CA SER A 15 -4.90 -18.41 8.31
C SER A 15 -6.40 -18.55 8.59
N GLN A 16 -6.99 -17.52 9.21
CA GLN A 16 -8.43 -17.37 9.42
C GLN A 16 -8.77 -15.94 8.99
N PRO A 17 -9.42 -15.72 7.83
CA PRO A 17 -9.92 -14.40 7.49
C PRO A 17 -10.99 -14.05 8.52
N SER A 18 -10.67 -13.12 9.43
CA SER A 18 -11.54 -12.71 10.54
C SER A 18 -12.72 -11.85 10.07
N GLY A 19 -13.31 -12.15 8.91
CA GLY A 19 -14.40 -11.39 8.33
C GLY A 19 -14.60 -11.66 6.84
N PRO A 20 -15.58 -10.98 6.23
CA PRO A 20 -15.87 -11.08 4.81
C PRO A 20 -14.65 -10.83 3.92
N PRO A 21 -14.62 -11.38 2.69
CA PRO A 21 -13.53 -11.14 1.75
C PRO A 21 -13.22 -9.66 1.54
N LYS A 22 -11.94 -9.33 1.34
CA LYS A 22 -11.52 -7.97 1.01
C LYS A 22 -12.16 -7.54 -0.32
N ARG A 23 -12.50 -6.25 -0.43
CA ARG A 23 -13.04 -5.68 -1.67
C ARG A 23 -12.04 -5.85 -2.83
N PRO A 24 -12.52 -6.05 -4.06
CA PRO A 24 -11.65 -6.07 -5.23
C PRO A 24 -10.93 -4.73 -5.40
N LEU A 25 -9.74 -4.78 -5.98
CA LEU A 25 -8.96 -3.59 -6.29
C LEU A 25 -9.60 -2.82 -7.44
N ASN A 26 -9.83 -1.52 -7.25
CA ASN A 26 -10.19 -0.61 -8.34
C ASN A 26 -8.96 -0.23 -9.18
N GLY A 27 -9.18 0.40 -10.33
CA GLY A 27 -8.07 0.74 -11.24
C GLY A 27 -6.99 1.62 -10.63
N TYR A 28 -7.40 2.62 -9.83
CA TYR A 28 -6.43 3.43 -9.10
C TYR A 28 -5.59 2.61 -8.11
N MET A 29 -6.18 1.68 -7.37
CA MET A 29 -5.45 0.82 -6.45
C MET A 29 -4.50 -0.13 -7.18
N ARG A 30 -4.89 -0.64 -8.36
CA ARG A 30 -3.99 -1.43 -9.21
C ARG A 30 -2.80 -0.61 -9.68
N TYR A 31 -3.03 0.63 -10.11
CA TYR A 31 -1.96 1.56 -10.47
C TYR A 31 -1.02 1.84 -9.30
N VAL A 32 -1.55 2.14 -8.12
CA VAL A 32 -0.75 2.38 -6.91
C VAL A 32 0.14 1.20 -6.57
N LEU A 33 -0.40 -0.02 -6.60
CA LEU A 33 0.38 -1.24 -6.32
C LEU A 33 1.55 -1.42 -7.30
N GLN A 34 1.37 -1.05 -8.57
CA GLN A 34 2.42 -1.13 -9.57
C GLN A 34 3.49 -0.03 -9.39
N GLN A 35 3.08 1.20 -9.08
CA GLN A 35 3.99 2.34 -8.99
C GLN A 35 4.73 2.46 -7.66
N GLN A 36 4.09 2.06 -6.55
CA GLN A 36 4.67 2.15 -5.21
C GLN A 36 6.08 1.54 -5.10
N PRO A 37 6.37 0.31 -5.56
CA PRO A 37 7.73 -0.23 -5.47
C PRO A 37 8.72 0.52 -6.35
N MET A 38 8.29 1.07 -7.49
CA MET A 38 9.16 1.86 -8.37
C MET A 38 9.55 3.19 -7.73
N VAL A 39 8.58 3.89 -7.15
CA VAL A 39 8.80 5.17 -6.47
C VAL A 39 9.54 4.98 -5.16
N SER A 40 9.25 3.91 -4.40
CA SER A 40 9.97 3.58 -3.17
C SER A 40 11.46 3.31 -3.43
N LYS A 41 11.80 2.61 -4.52
CA LYS A 41 13.21 2.41 -4.94
C LYS A 41 13.91 3.71 -5.32
N GLN A 42 13.19 4.67 -5.89
CA GLN A 42 13.74 5.99 -6.24
C GLN A 42 13.89 6.89 -5.00
N PHE A 43 13.05 6.70 -3.99
CA PHE A 43 12.98 7.53 -2.79
C PHE A 43 13.00 6.66 -1.51
N PRO A 44 14.11 5.98 -1.21
CA PRO A 44 14.18 5.02 -0.10
C PRO A 44 13.98 5.66 1.29
N ASP A 45 14.38 6.92 1.46
CA ASP A 45 14.21 7.69 2.71
C ASP A 45 12.84 8.35 2.86
N SER A 46 12.00 8.32 1.82
CA SER A 46 10.69 8.98 1.87
C SER A 46 9.65 8.15 2.58
N LYS A 47 8.76 8.83 3.33
CA LYS A 47 7.64 8.17 3.98
C LYS A 47 6.69 7.60 2.93
N SER A 48 6.10 6.44 3.21
CA SER A 48 5.09 5.82 2.33
C SER A 48 3.95 6.77 1.98
N VAL A 49 3.55 7.64 2.90
CA VAL A 49 2.51 8.66 2.66
C VAL A 49 2.90 9.61 1.54
N ASP A 50 4.16 10.03 1.48
CA ASP A 50 4.66 10.96 0.46
C ASP A 50 4.82 10.27 -0.90
N ILE A 51 5.25 9.00 -0.89
CA ILE A 51 5.28 8.15 -2.08
C ILE A 51 3.88 8.02 -2.69
N ILE A 52 2.88 7.68 -1.87
CA ILE A 52 1.49 7.54 -2.33
C ILE A 52 0.92 8.88 -2.80
N ARG A 53 1.26 9.99 -2.12
CA ARG A 53 0.87 11.34 -2.56
C ARG A 53 1.40 11.66 -3.96
N LYS A 54 2.66 11.31 -4.25
CA LYS A 54 3.27 11.51 -5.58
C LYS A 54 2.58 10.67 -6.65
N ILE A 55 2.29 9.40 -6.35
CA ILE A 55 1.57 8.51 -7.27
C ILE A 55 0.15 9.03 -7.54
N ALA A 56 -0.53 9.54 -6.51
CA ALA A 56 -1.85 10.13 -6.65
C ALA A 56 -1.85 11.38 -7.55
N GLN A 57 -0.78 12.19 -7.50
CA GLN A 57 -0.60 13.32 -8.42
C GLN A 57 -0.40 12.84 -9.85
N GLN A 58 0.46 11.84 -10.06
CA GLN A 58 0.68 11.25 -11.39
C GLN A 58 -0.61 10.69 -11.99
N TRP A 59 -1.40 9.93 -11.19
CA TRP A 59 -2.69 9.42 -11.63
C TRP A 59 -3.65 10.54 -12.04
N ARG A 60 -3.69 11.67 -11.33
CA ARG A 60 -4.56 12.79 -11.72
C ARG A 60 -4.19 13.37 -13.08
N THR A 61 -2.90 13.44 -13.40
CA THR A 61 -2.38 13.98 -14.67
C THR A 61 -2.51 13.00 -15.85
N MET A 62 -2.69 11.70 -15.62
CA MET A 62 -2.86 10.70 -16.68
C MET A 62 -4.17 10.88 -17.46
N SER A 63 -4.14 10.57 -18.76
CA SER A 63 -5.32 10.62 -19.62
C SER A 63 -6.28 9.45 -19.31
N PRO A 64 -7.58 9.56 -19.67
CA PRO A 64 -8.56 8.50 -19.46
C PRO A 64 -8.15 7.15 -20.10
N GLU A 65 -7.52 7.19 -21.28
CA GLU A 65 -7.07 6.02 -22.02
C GLU A 65 -5.97 5.28 -21.26
N GLN A 66 -5.03 6.02 -20.67
CA GLN A 66 -3.97 5.44 -19.84
C GLN A 66 -4.52 4.84 -18.55
N LYS A 67 -5.61 5.40 -18.02
CA LYS A 67 -6.27 4.90 -16.81
C LYS A 67 -7.09 3.64 -17.06
N GLN A 68 -7.68 3.48 -18.25
CA GLN A 68 -8.50 2.30 -18.60
C GLN A 68 -7.73 0.98 -18.56
N VAL A 69 -6.41 1.02 -18.72
CA VAL A 69 -5.54 -0.16 -18.64
C VAL A 69 -5.51 -0.74 -17.21
N PHE A 70 -5.86 0.06 -16.21
CA PHE A 70 -5.86 -0.31 -14.79
C PHE A 70 -7.27 -0.49 -14.24
#